data_AF-A0A1T1G9T1-F1
#
_entry.id   AF-A0A1T1G9T1-F1
#
_cell.length_a   1.000
_cell.length_b   1.000
_cell.length_c   1.000
_cell.angle_alpha   90.00
_cell.angle_beta   90.00
_cell.angle_gamma   90.00
#
_symmetry.space_group_name_H-M   'P 1'
#
loop_
_entity.id
_entity.type
_entity.pdbx_description
1 polymer ?
#
loop_
_entity_poly.entity_id
_entity_poly.type
_entity_poly.pdbx_seq_one_letter_code
_entity_poly.pdbx_strand_id
1 'polypeptide(L)' 'MTSLEIKPDKAHIVILSGAGISAESGIKTFRDSDGLWENHRVEDVATPEAWHQDPEMVLGFYNARRQQIRKAEPNP' A
#
# COMPACT_ATOMS: atom_id res chain seq x y z
N MET A 1 20.99 19.28 -10.24
CA MET A 1 19.58 18.84 -10.10
C MET A 1 18.77 19.68 -11.06
N THR A 2 18.37 19.11 -12.19
CA THR A 2 17.61 19.84 -13.21
C THR A 2 16.13 19.61 -12.92
N SER A 3 15.43 20.64 -12.45
CA SER A 3 13.99 20.62 -12.26
C SER A 3 13.28 20.52 -13.62
N LEU A 4 12.30 19.63 -13.76
CA LEU A 4 11.42 19.63 -14.92
C LEU A 4 10.51 20.88 -14.87
N GLU A 5 10.70 21.82 -15.80
CA GLU A 5 9.70 22.86 -16.06
C GLU A 5 8.57 22.28 -16.92
N ILE A 6 7.39 22.08 -16.30
CA ILE A 6 6.19 21.69 -17.03
C ILE A 6 5.51 22.95 -17.56
N LYS A 7 5.45 23.10 -18.90
CA LYS A 7 4.75 24.22 -19.55
C LYS A 7 3.23 23.98 -19.51
N PRO A 8 2.43 24.88 -18.90
CA PRO A 8 1.05 24.60 -18.50
C PRO A 8 0.01 24.70 -19.62
N ASP A 9 0.38 25.04 -20.85
CA ASP A 9 -0.60 25.36 -21.90
C ASP A 9 -1.36 24.14 -22.45
N LYS A 10 -0.76 22.93 -22.52
CA LYS A 10 -1.38 21.73 -23.14
C LYS A 10 -0.96 20.37 -22.58
N ALA A 11 -0.49 20.29 -21.33
CA ALA A 11 -0.04 19.02 -20.75
C ALA A 11 -1.13 18.35 -19.89
N HIS A 12 -1.64 17.19 -20.32
CA HIS A 12 -2.43 16.31 -19.46
C HIS A 12 -1.47 15.50 -18.57
N ILE A 13 -1.25 15.95 -17.33
CA ILE A 13 -0.40 15.27 -16.36
C ILE A 13 -1.19 14.11 -15.72
N VAL A 14 -0.61 12.92 -15.74
CA VAL A 14 -1.14 11.73 -15.04
C VAL A 14 -0.05 11.19 -14.11
N ILE A 15 -0.43 10.88 -12.87
CA ILE A 15 0.45 10.26 -11.87
C ILE A 15 -0.13 8.90 -11.53
N LEU A 16 0.67 7.84 -11.72
CA LEU A 16 0.39 6.50 -11.23
C LEU A 16 1.29 6.23 -10.03
N SER A 17 0.69 6.01 -8.86
CA SER A 17 1.42 5.67 -7.64
C SER A 17 1.07 4.24 -7.19
N GLY A 18 1.96 3.67 -6.37
CA GLY A 18 1.77 2.38 -5.73
C GLY A 18 2.17 2.44 -4.26
N ALA A 19 2.12 1.30 -3.57
CA ALA A 19 2.36 1.23 -2.11
C ALA A 19 3.70 1.85 -1.66
N GLY A 20 4.71 1.90 -2.54
CA GLY A 20 6.01 2.50 -2.25
C GLY A 20 5.92 3.96 -1.81
N ILE A 21 4.98 4.75 -2.35
CA ILE A 21 4.81 6.15 -1.93
C ILE A 21 4.38 6.26 -0.47
N SER A 22 3.79 5.21 0.12
CA SER A 22 3.35 5.22 1.51
C SER A 22 4.41 4.71 2.49
N ALA A 23 5.55 4.22 2.01
CA ALA A 23 6.61 3.66 2.86
C ALA A 23 7.15 4.72 3.84
N GLU A 24 7.37 5.94 3.36
CA GLU A 24 7.87 7.07 4.17
C GLU A 24 6.85 7.56 5.21
N SER A 25 5.56 7.22 5.05
CA SER A 25 4.52 7.40 6.07
C SER A 25 4.52 6.29 7.14
N GLY A 26 5.52 5.41 7.13
CA GLY A 26 5.60 4.27 8.04
C GLY A 26 4.59 3.17 7.73
N ILE A 27 4.03 3.13 6.52
CA ILE A 27 3.11 2.08 6.06
C ILE A 27 3.92 0.99 5.37
N LYS A 28 3.84 -0.24 5.86
CA LYS A 28 4.55 -1.38 5.27
C LYS A 28 4.06 -1.62 3.85
N THR A 29 4.99 -1.76 2.92
CA THR A 29 4.66 -2.13 1.54
C THR A 29 4.46 -3.63 1.43
N PHE A 30 3.96 -4.05 0.28
CA PHE A 30 3.56 -5.43 0.03
C PHE A 30 4.76 -6.35 -0.29
N ARG A 31 5.65 -5.92 -1.18
CA ARG A 31 6.70 -6.78 -1.81
C ARG A 31 8.13 -6.43 -1.41
N ASP A 32 8.31 -5.70 -0.32
CA ASP A 32 9.66 -5.37 0.19
C ASP A 32 10.22 -6.52 1.03
N SER A 33 11.53 -6.50 1.30
CA SER A 33 12.26 -7.55 2.04
C SER A 33 11.72 -7.75 3.47
N ASP A 34 11.08 -6.71 4.03
CA ASP A 34 10.33 -6.75 5.30
C ASP A 34 8.80 -6.54 5.11
N GLY A 35 8.33 -6.81 3.89
CA GLY A 35 6.99 -6.54 3.42
C GLY A 35 5.93 -7.47 4.00
N LEU A 36 4.67 -7.13 3.74
CA LEU A 36 3.54 -7.91 4.24
C LEU A 36 3.48 -9.33 3.68
N TRP A 37 4.00 -9.57 2.47
CA TRP A 37 3.98 -10.89 1.83
C TRP A 37 5.08 -11.84 2.30
N GLU A 38 6.13 -11.33 2.93
CA GLU A 38 7.16 -12.18 3.56
C GLU A 38 6.63 -12.87 4.82
N ASN A 39 5.56 -12.34 5.44
CA ASN A 39 5.00 -12.85 6.69
C ASN A 39 3.64 -13.55 6.53
N HIS A 40 2.95 -13.35 5.40
CA HIS A 40 1.67 -13.98 5.08
C HIS A 40 1.59 -14.25 3.58
N ARG A 41 1.08 -15.42 3.17
CA ARG A 41 0.79 -15.67 1.77
C ARG A 41 -0.37 -14.79 1.32
N VAL A 42 -0.29 -14.24 0.11
CA VAL A 42 -1.35 -13.40 -0.47
C VAL A 42 -2.67 -14.12 -0.52
N GLU A 43 -2.59 -15.38 -0.91
CA GLU A 43 -3.72 -16.21 -1.23
C GLU A 43 -4.59 -16.48 0.00
N ASP A 44 -4.00 -16.41 1.20
CA ASP A 44 -4.63 -16.69 2.48
C ASP A 44 -5.46 -15.50 3.00
N VAL A 45 -5.23 -14.29 2.48
CA VAL A 45 -5.75 -13.06 3.12
C VAL A 45 -6.33 -12.04 2.15
N ALA A 46 -6.05 -12.15 0.85
CA ALA A 46 -6.44 -11.16 -0.15
C ALA A 46 -7.17 -11.78 -1.36
N THR A 47 -7.93 -12.85 -1.13
CA THR A 47 -8.75 -13.52 -2.16
C THR A 47 -10.18 -13.75 -1.66
N PRO A 48 -11.17 -13.85 -2.56
CA PRO A 48 -12.52 -14.29 -2.19
C PRO A 48 -12.51 -15.69 -1.55
N GLU A 49 -11.65 -16.59 -2.02
CA GLU A 49 -11.53 -17.95 -1.50
C GLU A 49 -11.07 -17.94 -0.04
N ALA A 50 -10.04 -17.14 0.29
CA ALA A 50 -9.60 -16.93 1.66
C ALA A 50 -10.71 -16.41 2.57
N TRP A 51 -11.52 -15.46 2.09
CA TRP A 51 -12.65 -14.95 2.87
C TRP A 51 -13.66 -16.05 3.21
N HIS A 52 -13.93 -16.96 2.29
CA HIS A 52 -14.86 -18.07 2.55
C HIS A 52 -14.23 -19.16 3.43
N GLN A 53 -12.90 -19.34 3.38
CA GLN A 53 -12.18 -20.34 4.16
C GLN A 53 -11.94 -19.90 5.61
N ASP A 54 -11.45 -18.68 5.82
CA ASP A 54 -11.13 -18.12 7.14
C ASP A 54 -11.34 -16.59 7.17
N PRO A 55 -12.57 -16.13 7.43
CA PRO A 55 -12.85 -14.70 7.57
C PRO A 55 -12.12 -14.05 8.75
N GLU A 56 -11.85 -14.78 9.83
CA GLU A 56 -11.22 -14.22 11.03
C GLU A 56 -9.77 -13.83 10.74
N MET A 57 -9.03 -14.71 10.06
CA MET A 57 -7.66 -14.42 9.63
C MET A 57 -7.61 -13.23 8.66
N VAL A 58 -8.52 -13.18 7.68
CA VAL A 58 -8.62 -12.06 6.73
C VAL A 58 -8.92 -10.75 7.47
N LEU A 59 -9.89 -10.76 8.40
CA LEU A 59 -10.23 -9.59 9.20
C LEU A 59 -9.06 -9.16 10.09
N GLY A 60 -8.38 -10.09 10.74
CA GLY A 60 -7.18 -9.82 11.56
C GLY A 60 -6.09 -9.15 10.74
N PHE A 61 -5.79 -9.71 9.56
CA PHE A 61 -4.86 -9.15 8.59
C PHE A 61 -5.21 -7.70 8.23
N TYR A 62 -6.45 -7.41 7.82
CA TYR A 62 -6.84 -6.04 7.46
C TYR A 62 -6.99 -5.08 8.67
N ASN A 63 -7.37 -5.57 9.85
CA ASN A 63 -7.50 -4.75 11.04
C ASN A 63 -6.16 -4.22 11.55
N ALA A 64 -5.10 -5.04 11.51
CA ALA A 64 -3.74 -4.58 11.81
C ALA A 64 -3.33 -3.40 10.91
N ARG A 65 -3.69 -3.44 9.62
CA ARG A 65 -3.35 -2.40 8.62
C ARG A 65 -4.16 -1.15 8.85
N ARG A 66 -5.45 -1.27 9.16
CA ARG A 66 -6.30 -0.14 9.55
C ARG A 66 -5.74 0.59 10.77
N GLN A 67 -5.23 -0.14 11.75
CA GLN A 67 -4.59 0.46 12.93
C GLN A 67 -3.30 1.22 12.58
N GLN A 68 -2.49 0.69 11.66
CA GLN A 68 -1.27 1.34 11.18
C GLN A 68 -1.59 2.63 10.42
N ILE A 69 -2.53 2.58 9.46
CA ILE A 69 -2.91 3.73 8.64
C ILE A 69 -3.50 4.86 9.49
N ARG A 70 -4.26 4.54 10.54
CA ARG A 70 -4.81 5.55 11.47
C ARG A 70 -3.77 6.38 12.20
N LYS A 71 -2.51 5.91 12.27
CA LYS A 71 -1.39 6.60 12.93
C LYS A 71 -0.45 7.26 11.93
N ALA A 72 -0.67 7.06 10.63
CA ALA A 72 0.20 7.55 9.58
C ALA A 72 -0.23 8.96 9.15
N GLU A 73 0.74 9.78 8.75
CA GLU A 73 0.53 11.10 8.16
C GLU A 73 1.06 11.11 6.72
N PRO A 74 0.54 11.98 5.82
CA PRO A 74 1.10 12.16 4.49
C PRO A 74 2.61 12.49 4.54
N ASN A 75 3.38 11.94 3.60
CA ASN A 75 4.78 12.26 3.40
C ASN A 75 4.97 13.34 2.30
N PRO A 76 6.15 14.00 2.25
CA PRO A 76 6.44 15.10 1.31
C PRO A 76 6.34 14.75 -0.18
#